data_AF-A0A947APA8-F1
#
_entry.id   AF-A0A947APA8-F1
#
_cell.length_a   1.000
_cell.length_b   1.000
_cell.length_c   1.000
_cell.angle_alpha   90.00
_cell.angle_beta   90.00
_cell.angle_gamma   90.00
#
_symmetry.space_group_name_H-M   'P 1'
#
loop_
_entity.id
_entity.type
_entity.pdbx_description
1 polymer ?
#
loop_
_entity_poly.entity_id
_entity_poly.type
_entity_poly.pdbx_seq_one_letter_code
_entity_poly.pdbx_strand_id
1 'polypeptide(L)'
;MAPLLLAQTIMIVKPNSQQAKDILVAKGEDWRDKTHFRSALGLAWADWLLVVPLLISGSIGVILGHAWGYVLWGAAGSISLYINIVLWFMEKEYVYPSRGALAYYSYYWGFFVYWGVLALAYSAIRLSGIEL
;
A
#
# COMPACT_ATOMS: atom_id res chain seq x y z
N MET A 1 -1.80 -8.12 4.06
CA MET A 1 -2.14 -7.83 2.65
C MET A 1 -3.55 -8.26 2.26
N ALA A 2 -3.96 -9.53 2.45
CA ALA A 2 -5.26 -10.02 2.00
C ALA A 2 -6.49 -9.19 2.46
N PRO A 3 -6.60 -8.73 3.72
CA PRO A 3 -7.76 -7.93 4.14
C PRO A 3 -7.81 -6.54 3.49
N LEU A 4 -6.64 -6.03 3.08
CA LEU A 4 -6.49 -4.69 2.54
C LEU A 4 -6.69 -4.65 1.02
N LEU A 5 -6.22 -5.69 0.31
CA LEU A 5 -6.61 -5.91 -1.09
C LEU A 5 -8.13 -6.10 -1.21
N LEU A 6 -8.74 -6.84 -0.28
CA LEU A 6 -10.19 -7.01 -0.24
C LEU A 6 -10.93 -5.68 0.01
N ALA A 7 -10.41 -4.84 0.91
CA ALA A 7 -10.91 -3.48 1.13
C ALA A 7 -10.83 -2.62 -0.14
N GLN A 8 -9.70 -2.66 -0.85
CA GLN A 8 -9.49 -1.92 -2.09
C GLN A 8 -10.40 -2.40 -3.22
N THR A 9 -10.60 -3.72 -3.36
CA THR A 9 -11.54 -4.29 -4.34
C THR A 9 -12.97 -3.86 -4.06
N ILE A 10 -13.41 -3.88 -2.80
CA ILE A 10 -14.75 -3.41 -2.42
C ILE A 10 -14.90 -1.91 -2.75
N MET A 11 -13.84 -1.12 -2.53
CA MET A 11 -13.85 0.30 -2.85
C MET A 11 -13.96 0.56 -4.36
N ILE A 12 -13.29 -0.23 -5.20
CA ILE A 12 -13.37 -0.09 -6.66
C ILE A 12 -14.74 -0.55 -7.19
N VAL A 13 -15.27 -1.66 -6.70
CA VAL A 13 -16.50 -2.27 -7.22
C VAL A 13 -17.75 -1.60 -6.66
N LYS A 14 -17.73 -1.17 -5.38
CA LYS A 14 -18.87 -0.54 -4.69
C LYS A 14 -18.44 0.68 -3.86
N PRO A 15 -17.90 1.73 -4.50
CA PRO A 15 -17.28 2.87 -3.81
C PRO A 15 -18.23 3.63 -2.88
N ASN A 16 -19.52 3.69 -3.20
CA ASN A 16 -20.52 4.41 -2.42
C ASN A 16 -21.27 3.54 -1.38
N SER A 17 -20.89 2.27 -1.24
CA SER A 17 -21.57 1.36 -0.31
C SER A 17 -21.18 1.63 1.15
N GLN A 18 -22.13 1.37 2.07
CA GLN A 18 -21.84 1.45 3.50
C GLN A 18 -20.69 0.53 3.91
N GLN A 19 -20.58 -0.64 3.27
CA GLN A 19 -19.47 -1.57 3.48
C GLN A 19 -18.10 -0.96 3.13
N ALA A 20 -17.98 -0.19 2.05
CA ALA A 20 -16.74 0.51 1.72
C ALA A 20 -16.41 1.59 2.78
N LYS A 21 -17.41 2.35 3.22
CA LYS A 21 -17.26 3.37 4.28
C LYS A 21 -16.83 2.75 5.60
N ASP A 22 -17.48 1.67 6.02
CA ASP A 22 -17.21 0.99 7.30
C ASP A 22 -15.78 0.44 7.36
N ILE A 23 -15.26 -0.07 6.25
CA ILE A 23 -13.91 -0.64 6.16
C ILE A 23 -12.82 0.44 6.24
N LEU A 24 -13.06 1.63 5.66
CA LEU A 24 -12.04 2.67 5.51
C LEU A 24 -12.13 3.79 6.53
N VAL A 25 -13.34 4.29 6.83
CA VAL A 25 -13.59 5.38 7.79
C VAL A 25 -13.71 4.83 9.23
N ALA A 26 -13.63 3.50 9.39
CA ALA A 26 -13.47 2.81 10.68
C ALA A 26 -14.53 3.10 11.76
N LYS A 27 -15.69 3.68 11.42
CA LYS A 27 -16.79 3.96 12.38
C LYS A 27 -18.20 4.05 11.76
N GLY A 28 -18.36 3.75 10.47
CA GLY A 28 -19.64 3.95 9.77
C GLY A 28 -20.03 5.42 9.54
N GLU A 29 -19.07 6.32 9.72
CA GLU A 29 -19.21 7.74 9.40
C GLU A 29 -19.11 7.97 7.89
N ASP A 30 -19.73 9.06 7.42
CA ASP A 30 -19.70 9.46 6.02
C ASP A 30 -18.30 9.94 5.60
N TRP A 31 -18.02 9.97 4.30
CA TRP A 31 -16.76 10.53 3.80
C TRP A 31 -16.58 11.97 4.29
N ARG A 32 -15.35 12.33 4.73
CA ARG A 32 -15.05 13.68 5.21
C ARG A 32 -15.52 14.74 4.21
N ASP A 33 -15.11 14.54 2.96
CA ASP A 33 -15.51 15.35 1.82
C ASP A 33 -15.28 14.57 0.51
N LYS A 34 -15.66 15.18 -0.61
CA LYS A 34 -15.47 14.59 -1.94
C LYS A 34 -14.00 14.39 -2.32
N THR A 35 -13.07 15.15 -1.72
CA THR A 35 -11.64 15.08 -1.99
C THR A 35 -11.04 13.85 -1.32
N HIS A 36 -11.34 13.63 -0.04
CA HIS A 36 -10.93 12.45 0.71
C HIS A 36 -11.38 11.16 0.03
N PHE A 37 -12.65 11.10 -0.38
CA PHE A 37 -13.18 9.97 -1.16
C PHE A 37 -12.43 9.74 -2.48
N ARG A 38 -12.23 10.79 -3.28
CA ARG A 38 -11.54 10.69 -4.58
C ARG A 38 -10.08 10.29 -4.41
N SER A 39 -9.40 10.79 -3.38
CA SER A 39 -8.01 10.45 -3.05
C SER A 39 -7.90 8.98 -2.66
N ALA A 40 -8.75 8.49 -1.75
CA ALA A 40 -8.76 7.09 -1.34
C ALA A 40 -9.04 6.15 -2.52
N LEU A 41 -10.02 6.50 -3.38
CA LEU A 41 -10.36 5.75 -4.59
C LEU A 41 -9.23 5.77 -5.63
N GLY A 42 -8.58 6.91 -5.82
CA GLY A 42 -7.43 7.04 -6.71
C GLY A 42 -6.26 6.18 -6.24
N LEU A 43 -5.99 6.15 -4.94
CA LEU A 43 -4.94 5.30 -4.36
C LEU A 43 -5.28 3.81 -4.46
N ALA A 44 -6.54 3.42 -4.26
CA ALA A 44 -6.97 2.03 -4.48
C ALA A 44 -6.77 1.60 -5.94
N TRP A 45 -7.08 2.46 -6.91
CA TRP A 45 -6.80 2.21 -8.32
C TRP A 45 -5.29 2.15 -8.61
N ALA A 46 -4.50 3.05 -8.03
CA ALA A 46 -3.04 3.05 -8.21
C ALA A 46 -2.41 1.76 -7.68
N ASP A 47 -2.89 1.25 -6.54
CA ASP A 47 -2.43 -0.02 -5.99
C ASP A 47 -2.73 -1.18 -6.93
N TRP A 48 -3.95 -1.25 -7.49
CA TRP A 48 -4.32 -2.33 -8.41
C TRP A 48 -3.64 -2.24 -9.79
N LEU A 49 -3.42 -1.04 -10.31
CA LEU A 49 -2.87 -0.84 -11.66
C LEU A 49 -1.34 -0.82 -11.70
N LEU A 50 -0.70 -0.36 -10.62
CA LEU A 50 0.76 -0.20 -10.58
C LEU A 50 1.40 -1.13 -9.57
N VAL A 51 1.00 -1.06 -8.29
CA VAL A 51 1.71 -1.75 -7.21
C VAL A 51 1.52 -3.27 -7.30
N VAL A 52 0.31 -3.76 -7.55
CA VAL A 52 0.01 -5.19 -7.63
C VAL A 52 0.75 -5.87 -8.79
N PRO A 53 0.71 -5.36 -10.04
CA PRO A 53 1.48 -5.95 -11.13
C PRO A 53 2.99 -5.93 -10.88
N LEU A 54 3.53 -4.83 -10.33
CA LEU A 54 4.95 -4.72 -9.97
C LEU A 54 5.32 -5.73 -8.87
N LEU A 55 4.47 -5.89 -7.86
CA LEU A 55 4.69 -6.84 -6.78
C LEU A 55 4.67 -8.28 -7.28
N ILE A 56 3.69 -8.65 -8.12
CA ILE A 56 3.57 -10.01 -8.67
C ILE A 56 4.77 -10.32 -9.57
N SER A 57 5.02 -9.48 -10.58
CA SER A 57 6.13 -9.67 -11.51
C SER A 57 7.48 -9.63 -10.82
N GLY A 58 7.71 -8.65 -9.94
CA GLY A 58 8.93 -8.55 -9.13
C GLY A 58 9.13 -9.78 -8.25
N SER A 59 8.07 -10.28 -7.59
CA SER A 59 8.17 -11.51 -6.77
C SER A 59 8.54 -12.73 -7.61
N ILE A 60 7.98 -12.89 -8.82
CA ILE A 60 8.37 -13.97 -9.74
C ILE A 60 9.86 -13.86 -10.08
N GLY A 61 10.33 -12.67 -10.45
CA GLY A 61 11.74 -12.45 -10.79
C GLY A 61 12.67 -12.69 -9.59
N VAL A 62 12.29 -12.27 -8.39
CA VAL A 62 13.06 -12.50 -7.15
C VAL A 62 13.14 -14.00 -6.82
N ILE A 63 12.03 -14.73 -6.91
CA ILE A 63 11.99 -16.18 -6.64
C ILE A 63 12.87 -16.94 -7.63
N LEU A 64 12.85 -16.54 -8.90
CA LEU A 64 13.68 -17.12 -9.97
C LEU A 64 15.13 -16.62 -9.94
N GLY A 65 15.46 -15.66 -9.07
CA GLY A 65 16.80 -15.10 -8.93
C GLY A 65 17.22 -14.14 -10.04
N HIS A 66 16.30 -13.64 -10.86
CA HIS A 66 16.61 -12.71 -11.94
C HIS A 66 16.83 -11.26 -11.46
N ALA A 67 17.84 -10.59 -12.01
CA ALA A 67 18.19 -9.20 -11.69
C ALA A 67 16.99 -8.24 -11.82
N TRP A 68 16.22 -8.35 -12.91
CA TRP A 68 15.04 -7.51 -13.16
C TRP A 68 13.97 -7.66 -12.06
N GLY A 69 13.86 -8.84 -11.43
CA GLY A 69 12.94 -9.08 -10.34
C GLY A 69 13.23 -8.19 -9.14
N TYR A 70 14.50 -8.11 -8.75
CA TYR A 70 14.95 -7.24 -7.67
C TYR A 70 14.74 -5.76 -8.01
N VAL A 71 14.93 -5.34 -9.26
CA VAL A 71 14.65 -3.96 -9.71
C VAL A 71 13.16 -3.63 -9.52
N LEU A 72 12.26 -4.48 -10.01
CA LEU A 72 10.81 -4.27 -9.86
C LEU A 72 10.38 -4.30 -8.40
N TRP A 73 10.98 -5.19 -7.59
CA TRP A 73 10.69 -5.28 -6.16
C TRP A 73 11.15 -4.04 -5.39
N GLY A 74 12.31 -3.48 -5.75
CA GLY A 74 12.82 -2.22 -5.20
C GLY A 74 12.00 -1.01 -5.63
N ALA A 75 11.51 -1.00 -6.88
CA ALA A 75 10.59 0.02 -7.38
C ALA A 75 9.24 -0.04 -6.63
N ALA A 76 8.68 -1.23 -6.43
CA ALA A 76 7.45 -1.42 -5.66
C ALA A 76 7.63 -0.95 -4.20
N GLY A 77 8.78 -1.27 -3.57
CA GLY A 77 9.13 -0.79 -2.24
C GLY A 77 9.21 0.74 -2.17
N SER A 78 9.90 1.37 -3.14
CA SER A 78 10.02 2.83 -3.23
C SER A 78 8.66 3.53 -3.41
N ILE A 79 7.82 3.01 -4.31
CA ILE A 79 6.46 3.53 -4.53
C ILE A 79 5.64 3.40 -3.23
N SER A 80 5.73 2.26 -2.55
CA SER A 80 5.05 2.04 -1.28
C SER A 80 5.47 3.06 -0.23
N LEU A 81 6.78 3.35 -0.10
CA LEU A 81 7.28 4.37 0.82
C LEU A 81 6.74 5.77 0.48
N TYR A 82 6.80 6.16 -0.79
CA TYR A 82 6.29 7.46 -1.24
C TYR A 82 4.80 7.63 -0.94
N ILE A 83 3.98 6.64 -1.31
CA ILE A 83 2.53 6.66 -1.05
C ILE A 83 2.26 6.72 0.47
N ASN A 84 3.02 6.00 1.29
CA ASN A 84 2.83 6.00 2.74
C ASN A 84 3.24 7.32 3.41
N ILE A 85 4.16 8.09 2.83
CA ILE A 85 4.42 9.47 3.26
C ILE A 85 3.18 10.33 3.00
N VAL A 86 2.55 10.21 1.82
CA VAL A 86 1.32 10.97 1.51
C VAL A 86 0.17 10.54 2.43
N LEU A 87 -0.04 9.23 2.62
CA LEU A 87 -1.07 8.69 3.51
C LEU A 87 -0.85 9.07 4.98
N TRP A 88 0.39 9.26 5.40
CA TRP A 88 0.67 9.78 6.74
C TRP A 88 0.07 11.17 6.95
N PHE A 89 0.19 12.06 5.97
CA PHE A 89 -0.39 13.40 6.07
C PHE A 89 -1.90 13.41 5.86
N MET A 90 -2.41 12.54 5.00
CA MET A 90 -3.83 12.51 4.63
C MET A 90 -4.71 11.70 5.57
N GLU A 91 -4.25 10.54 6.05
CA GLU A 91 -5.10 9.56 6.74
C GLU A 91 -4.80 9.41 8.24
N LYS A 92 -3.62 9.86 8.71
CA LYS A 92 -3.22 9.66 10.11
C LYS A 92 -4.23 10.24 11.08
N GLU A 93 -4.71 11.46 10.85
CA GLU A 93 -5.66 12.13 11.76
C GLU A 93 -6.99 11.39 11.88
N TYR A 94 -7.35 10.52 10.93
CA TYR A 94 -8.61 9.78 10.91
C TYR A 94 -8.45 8.36 11.48
N VAL A 95 -7.41 7.67 11.04
CA VAL A 95 -7.19 6.27 11.42
C VAL A 95 -6.54 6.18 12.81
N TYR A 96 -5.66 7.12 13.16
CA TYR A 96 -4.92 7.06 14.41
C TYR A 96 -5.80 7.20 15.67
N PRO A 97 -6.72 8.18 15.77
CA PRO A 97 -7.57 8.32 16.97
C PRO A 97 -8.58 7.19 17.12
N SER A 98 -9.02 6.58 16.01
CA SER A 98 -10.04 5.53 16.01
C SER A 98 -9.47 4.13 16.26
N ARG A 99 -8.26 3.84 15.77
CA ARG A 99 -7.61 2.50 15.87
C ARG A 99 -6.51 2.44 16.92
N GLY A 100 -6.05 3.59 17.41
CA GLY A 100 -4.97 3.68 18.39
C GLY A 100 -3.57 3.46 17.79
N ALA A 101 -2.56 3.83 18.57
CA ALA A 101 -1.18 3.88 18.12
C ALA A 101 -0.65 2.53 17.61
N LEU A 102 -0.91 1.46 18.37
CA LEU A 102 -0.33 0.15 18.10
C LEU A 102 -0.85 -0.42 16.78
N ALA A 103 -2.15 -0.37 16.53
CA ALA A 103 -2.74 -0.85 15.27
C ALA A 103 -2.29 0.01 14.07
N TYR A 104 -2.19 1.33 14.25
CA TYR A 104 -1.76 2.23 13.18
C TYR A 104 -0.31 1.97 12.75
N TYR A 105 0.63 1.94 13.69
CA TYR A 105 2.05 1.76 13.42
C TYR A 105 2.48 0.30 13.15
N SER A 106 1.60 -0.67 13.31
CA SER A 106 1.88 -2.07 12.97
C SER A 106 1.21 -2.51 11.67
N TYR A 107 -0.08 -2.20 11.50
CA TYR A 107 -0.90 -2.81 10.46
C TYR A 107 -1.33 -1.83 9.37
N TYR A 108 -1.81 -0.64 9.74
CA TYR A 108 -2.38 0.30 8.77
C TYR A 108 -1.33 1.07 7.98
N TRP A 109 -0.33 1.63 8.65
CA TRP A 109 0.73 2.41 8.03
C TRP A 109 2.08 1.68 8.11
N GLY A 110 2.42 1.17 9.31
CA GLY A 110 3.74 0.60 9.54
C GLY A 110 4.05 -0.61 8.68
N PHE A 111 3.08 -1.51 8.45
CA PHE A 111 3.28 -2.68 7.60
C PHE A 111 3.86 -2.32 6.22
N PHE A 112 3.31 -1.30 5.57
CA PHE A 112 3.74 -0.88 4.24
C PHE A 112 5.09 -0.18 4.26
N VAL A 113 5.34 0.64 5.29
CA VAL A 113 6.64 1.30 5.46
C VAL A 113 7.73 0.29 5.72
N TYR A 114 7.54 -0.63 6.67
CA TYR A 114 8.51 -1.67 6.98
C TYR A 114 8.76 -2.58 5.77
N TRP A 115 7.70 -3.00 5.08
CA TRP A 115 7.83 -3.78 3.86
C TRP A 115 8.59 -3.00 2.77
N GLY A 116 8.26 -1.73 2.56
CA GLY A 116 8.90 -0.89 1.53
C GLY A 116 10.39 -0.67 1.80
N VAL A 117 10.77 -0.40 3.05
CA VAL A 117 12.19 -0.28 3.46
C VAL A 117 12.91 -1.61 3.24
N LEU A 118 12.33 -2.73 3.69
CA LEU A 118 12.95 -4.05 3.55
C LEU A 118 13.10 -4.47 2.08
N ALA A 119 12.07 -4.24 1.25
CA ALA A 119 12.11 -4.55 -0.17
C ALA A 119 13.20 -3.73 -0.87
N LEU A 120 13.28 -2.43 -0.59
CA LEU A 120 14.30 -1.56 -1.17
C LEU A 120 15.72 -1.96 -0.74
N ALA A 121 15.93 -2.20 0.56
CA ALA A 121 17.23 -2.60 1.10
C ALA A 121 17.68 -3.97 0.54
N TYR A 122 16.78 -4.95 0.52
CA TYR A 122 17.08 -6.27 -0.03
C TYR A 122 17.41 -6.20 -1.52
N SER A 123 16.63 -5.46 -2.30
CA SER A 123 16.91 -5.24 -3.71
C SER A 123 18.27 -4.56 -3.94
N ALA A 124 18.61 -3.55 -3.15
CA ALA A 124 19.90 -2.87 -3.24
C ALA A 124 21.07 -3.83 -2.95
N ILE A 125 20.98 -4.63 -1.88
CA ILE A 125 21.99 -5.62 -1.53
C ILE A 125 22.15 -6.64 -2.66
N ARG A 126 21.05 -7.19 -3.17
CA ARG A 126 21.11 -8.24 -4.20
C ARG A 126 21.62 -7.71 -5.53
N LEU A 127 21.24 -6.51 -5.93
CA LEU A 127 21.74 -5.88 -7.16
C LEU A 127 23.22 -5.49 -7.06
N SER A 128 23.72 -5.11 -5.87
CA SER A 128 25.13 -4.77 -5.68
C SER A 128 26.09 -5.95 -5.87
N GLY A 129 25.59 -7.19 -5.74
CA GLY A 129 26.37 -8.42 -5.92
C GLY A 129 26.22 -9.08 -7.29
N ILE A 130 25.47 -8.47 -8.23
CA ILE A 130 25.33 -9.00 -9.59
C ILE A 130 26.38 -8.32 -10.46
N GLU A 131 27.41 -9.07 -10.87
CA GLU A 131 28.28 -8.67 -11.97
C GLU A 131 27.48 -8.75 -13.28
N LEU A 132 27.50 -7.66 -14.05
CA LEU A 132 26.75 -7.45 -15.28
C LEU A 132 27.52 -7.97 -16.50
#